data_AF-A0A2V9XDW4-F1
#
_entry.id   AF-A0A2V9XDW4-F1
#
_cell.length_a   1.000
_cell.length_b   1.000
_cell.length_c   1.000
_cell.angle_alpha   90.00
_cell.angle_beta   90.00
_cell.angle_gamma   90.00
#
_symmetry.space_group_name_H-M   'P 1'
#
loop_
_entity.id
_entity.type
_entity.pdbx_description
1 polymer ?
#
loop_
_entity_poly.entity_id
_entity_poly.type
_entity_poly.pdbx_seq_one_letter_code
_entity_poly.pdbx_strand_id
1 'polypeptide(L)'
;MKMVSALPALLLCILGTLIAAAQTNVTTYHYDNARSGQNTKETILTPLNVNSTKFGKKFSVSVDGQIYAQPLYMSNLTISGGTHNVVFVATE
;
A
#
# COMPACT_ATOMS: atom_id res chain seq x y z
N MET A 1 40.12 -6.01 32.60
CA MET A 1 39.30 -4.95 31.98
C MET A 1 39.05 -5.34 30.53
N LYS A 2 38.09 -6.25 30.30
CA LYS A 2 36.85 -6.09 29.51
C LYS A 2 37.05 -5.57 28.07
N MET A 3 36.96 -6.50 27.11
CA MET A 3 36.43 -6.29 25.76
C MET A 3 35.83 -7.62 25.26
N VAL A 4 34.78 -8.17 25.89
CA VAL A 4 33.35 -8.07 25.51
C VAL A 4 33.11 -8.13 23.98
N SER A 5 32.86 -9.37 23.52
CA SER A 5 31.94 -9.84 22.47
C SER A 5 31.60 -8.92 21.28
N ALA A 6 32.12 -9.27 20.09
CA ALA A 6 31.59 -8.85 18.79
C ALA A 6 30.32 -9.65 18.37
N LEU A 7 29.37 -9.84 19.30
CA LEU A 7 28.19 -10.71 19.08
C LEU A 7 26.80 -10.11 19.32
N PRO A 8 26.55 -8.79 19.47
CA PRO A 8 25.18 -8.28 19.41
C PRO A 8 24.84 -7.55 18.10
N ALA A 9 25.81 -7.26 17.22
CA ALA A 9 25.56 -6.42 16.04
C ALA A 9 24.80 -7.14 14.91
N LEU A 10 24.83 -8.48 14.85
CA LEU A 10 24.13 -9.23 13.80
C LEU A 10 22.66 -9.52 14.15
N LEU A 11 22.27 -9.41 15.42
CA LEU A 11 20.92 -9.79 15.89
C LEU A 11 19.91 -8.62 15.81
N LEU A 12 20.39 -7.38 15.69
CA LEU A 12 19.52 -6.19 15.61
C LEU A 12 18.98 -5.92 14.19
N CYS A 13 19.57 -6.51 13.14
CA CYS A 13 19.09 -6.34 11.76
C CYS A 13 17.91 -7.24 11.37
N ILE A 14 17.45 -8.15 12.24
CA ILE A 14 16.39 -9.11 11.92
C ILE A 14 15.03 -8.72 12.56
N LEU A 15 15.01 -7.77 13.51
CA LEU A 15 13.77 -7.30 14.16
C LEU A 15 13.12 -6.08 13.48
N GLY A 16 13.71 -5.55 12.41
CA GLY A 16 13.31 -4.28 11.81
C GLY A 16 12.72 -4.35 10.40
N THR A 17 12.70 -5.51 9.73
CA THR A 17 11.92 -5.64 8.50
C THR A 17 10.46 -5.85 8.88
N LEU A 18 9.78 -4.75 9.26
CA LEU A 18 8.37 -4.63 8.90
C LEU A 18 8.34 -4.97 7.42
N ILE A 19 7.77 -6.12 7.09
CA ILE A 19 7.40 -6.45 5.72
C ILE A 19 6.62 -5.23 5.27
N ALA A 20 7.23 -4.39 4.43
CA ALA A 20 6.50 -3.35 3.75
C ALA A 20 5.43 -4.12 2.98
N ALA A 21 4.21 -4.12 3.51
CA ALA A 21 3.11 -4.83 2.91
C ALA A 21 3.01 -4.26 1.50
N ALA A 22 3.46 -5.03 0.51
CA ALA A 22 3.36 -4.63 -0.88
C ALA A 22 1.88 -4.36 -1.11
N GLN A 23 1.52 -3.10 -1.31
CA GLN A 23 0.13 -2.73 -1.55
C GLN A 23 -0.30 -3.47 -2.82
N THR A 24 -1.37 -4.24 -2.73
CA THR A 24 -1.86 -5.03 -3.86
C THR A 24 -2.12 -4.08 -5.03
N ASN A 25 -1.39 -4.28 -6.12
CA ASN A 25 -1.64 -3.53 -7.35
C ASN A 25 -3.05 -3.86 -7.86
N VAL A 26 -3.79 -2.83 -8.27
CA VAL A 26 -5.12 -2.92 -8.86
C VAL A 26 -5.00 -2.36 -10.28
N THR A 27 -4.47 -3.16 -11.19
CA THR A 27 -4.14 -2.73 -12.56
C THR A 27 -5.25 -3.03 -13.57
N THR A 28 -6.37 -3.58 -13.11
CA THR A 28 -7.51 -3.94 -13.93
C THR A 28 -8.81 -3.78 -13.13
N TYR A 29 -9.92 -3.53 -13.83
CA TYR A 29 -11.24 -3.45 -13.20
C TYR A 29 -11.54 -4.70 -12.35
N HIS A 30 -12.11 -4.53 -11.16
CA HIS A 30 -12.40 -5.65 -10.25
C HIS A 30 -11.19 -6.53 -9.87
N TYR A 31 -10.02 -5.91 -9.64
CA TYR A 31 -8.79 -6.51 -9.08
C TYR A 31 -8.06 -7.55 -9.93
N ASP A 32 -8.77 -8.45 -10.61
CA ASP A 32 -8.20 -9.56 -11.36
C ASP A 32 -8.96 -9.83 -12.66
N ASN A 33 -8.43 -10.73 -13.50
CA ASN A 33 -9.03 -11.08 -14.79
C ASN A 33 -10.37 -11.81 -14.66
N ALA A 34 -10.63 -12.47 -13.52
CA ALA A 34 -11.92 -13.10 -13.22
C ALA A 34 -12.95 -12.08 -12.70
N ARG A 35 -12.55 -10.82 -12.47
CA ARG A 35 -13.39 -9.71 -12.00
C ARG A 35 -14.03 -10.00 -10.65
N SER A 36 -13.29 -10.66 -9.76
CA SER A 36 -13.81 -11.09 -8.45
C SER A 36 -14.18 -9.93 -7.52
N GLY A 37 -13.55 -8.77 -7.68
CA GLY A 37 -13.80 -7.58 -6.87
C GLY A 37 -13.20 -7.65 -5.46
N GLN A 38 -12.27 -8.57 -5.18
CA GLN A 38 -11.75 -8.80 -3.82
C GLN A 38 -10.23 -8.59 -3.74
N ASN A 39 -9.76 -7.97 -2.64
CA ASN A 39 -8.36 -7.97 -2.25
C ASN A 39 -8.10 -9.08 -1.21
N THR A 40 -7.82 -10.30 -1.66
CA THR A 40 -7.55 -11.45 -0.77
C THR A 40 -6.22 -11.35 0.00
N LYS A 41 -5.42 -10.31 -0.27
CA LYS A 41 -4.15 -10.02 0.43
C LYS A 41 -4.27 -8.93 1.49
N GLU A 42 -5.48 -8.43 1.79
CA GLU A 42 -5.71 -7.45 2.85
C GLU A 42 -5.38 -8.04 4.24
N THR A 43 -4.54 -7.35 5.00
CA THR A 43 -4.08 -7.81 6.32
C THR A 43 -4.12 -6.71 7.39
N ILE A 44 -4.46 -5.47 7.00
CA ILE A 44 -4.40 -4.30 7.87
C ILE A 44 -5.82 -4.00 8.39
N LEU A 45 -6.80 -3.95 7.50
CA LEU A 45 -8.18 -3.61 7.84
C LEU A 45 -8.95 -4.86 8.28
N THR A 46 -9.71 -4.70 9.37
CA THR A 46 -10.59 -5.71 9.93
C THR A 46 -11.91 -5.06 10.34
N PRO A 47 -13.02 -5.81 10.46
CA PRO A 47 -14.28 -5.26 10.95
C PRO A 47 -14.16 -4.54 12.31
N LEU A 48 -13.23 -4.97 13.16
CA LEU A 48 -13.01 -4.35 14.48
C LEU A 48 -12.31 -2.99 14.40
N ASN A 49 -11.46 -2.76 13.40
CA ASN A 49 -10.65 -1.54 13.28
C ASN A 49 -11.17 -0.54 12.23
N VAL A 50 -12.15 -0.92 11.42
CA VAL A 50 -12.90 0.00 10.56
C VAL A 50 -14.00 0.68 11.40
N ASN A 51 -13.61 1.68 12.18
CA ASN A 51 -14.50 2.49 13.00
C ASN A 51 -14.02 3.95 13.02
N SER A 52 -14.88 4.87 13.46
CA SER A 52 -14.64 6.32 13.42
C SER A 52 -13.39 6.80 14.19
N THR A 53 -12.86 6.00 15.11
CA THR A 53 -11.67 6.35 15.89
C THR A 53 -10.37 5.89 15.26
N LYS A 54 -10.40 4.83 14.44
CA LYS A 54 -9.21 4.19 13.87
C LYS A 54 -9.13 4.29 12.35
N PHE A 55 -10.26 4.52 11.69
CA PHE A 55 -10.37 4.63 10.24
C PHE A 55 -10.92 6.00 9.86
N GLY A 56 -10.29 6.64 8.87
CA GLY A 56 -10.66 7.98 8.44
C GLY A 56 -9.93 8.40 7.17
N LYS A 57 -10.41 9.49 6.56
CA LYS A 57 -9.86 10.07 5.33
C LYS A 57 -8.40 10.49 5.53
N LYS A 58 -7.51 10.05 4.63
CA LYS A 58 -6.09 10.43 4.64
C LYS A 58 -5.78 11.64 3.77
N PHE A 59 -6.38 11.70 2.59
CA PHE A 59 -6.19 12.79 1.65
C PHE A 59 -7.42 12.93 0.73
N SER A 60 -7.46 14.02 -0.02
CA SER A 60 -8.41 14.28 -1.10
C SER A 60 -7.68 15.02 -2.20
N VAL A 61 -7.96 14.69 -3.46
CA VAL A 61 -7.37 15.35 -4.63
C VAL A 61 -8.51 15.71 -5.57
N SER A 62 -8.53 16.96 -6.04
CA SER A 62 -9.48 17.39 -7.07
C SER A 62 -9.07 16.82 -8.43
N VAL A 63 -10.05 16.47 -9.25
CA VAL A 63 -9.86 16.01 -10.63
C VAL A 63 -10.66 16.90 -11.58
N ASP A 64 -10.34 16.82 -12.87
CA ASP A 64 -10.85 17.75 -13.89
C ASP A 64 -12.33 17.52 -14.25
N GLY A 65 -12.86 16.33 -13.98
CA GLY A 65 -14.19 15.94 -14.42
C GLY A 65 -14.84 14.83 -13.59
N GLN A 66 -15.95 14.28 -14.10
CA GLN A 66 -16.70 13.25 -13.40
C GLN A 66 -15.97 11.90 -13.49
N ILE A 67 -15.90 11.16 -12.38
CA ILE A 67 -15.28 9.83 -12.33
C ILE A 67 -16.36 8.76 -12.41
N TYR A 68 -16.49 8.12 -13.56
CA TYR A 68 -17.38 6.96 -13.74
C TYR A 68 -16.64 5.62 -13.67
N ALA A 69 -15.35 5.60 -14.02
CA ALA A 69 -14.52 4.40 -13.99
C ALA A 69 -13.96 4.13 -12.59
N GLN A 70 -13.69 2.85 -12.28
CA GLN A 70 -12.94 2.48 -11.08
C GLN A 70 -11.50 3.01 -11.20
N PRO A 71 -10.99 3.78 -10.22
CA PRO A 71 -9.57 4.11 -10.17
C PRO A 71 -8.70 2.85 -10.12
N LEU A 72 -7.56 2.91 -10.81
CA LEU A 72 -6.55 1.85 -10.79
C LEU A 72 -5.38 2.27 -9.92
N TYR A 73 -4.71 1.31 -9.31
CA TYR A 73 -3.60 1.55 -8.38
C TYR A 73 -2.37 0.73 -8.75
N MET A 74 -1.21 1.38 -8.75
CA MET A 74 0.08 0.71 -8.92
C MET A 74 1.08 1.23 -7.89
N SER A 75 1.56 0.32 -7.06
CA SER A 75 2.64 0.61 -6.12
C SER A 75 4.00 0.58 -6.81
N ASN A 76 4.93 1.38 -6.29
CA ASN A 76 6.33 1.39 -6.69
C ASN A 76 6.59 1.58 -8.20
N LEU A 77 5.79 2.42 -8.86
CA LEU A 77 5.96 2.77 -10.26
C LEU A 77 7.10 3.79 -10.43
N THR A 78 8.04 3.48 -11.31
CA THR A 78 9.11 4.43 -11.66
C THR A 78 8.60 5.51 -12.60
N ILE A 79 8.67 6.77 -12.16
CA ILE A 79 8.32 7.95 -12.97
C ILE A 79 9.46 8.96 -12.86
N SER A 80 10.02 9.38 -13.99
CA SER A 80 11.10 10.38 -14.07
C SER A 80 12.30 10.08 -13.14
N GLY A 81 12.63 8.79 -12.96
CA GLY A 81 13.73 8.33 -12.10
C GLY A 81 13.41 8.20 -10.60
N GLY A 82 12.19 8.56 -10.18
CA GLY A 82 11.69 8.35 -8.82
C GLY A 82 10.68 7.20 -8.72
N THR A 83 10.50 6.65 -7.52
CA THR A 83 9.51 5.60 -7.24
C THR A 83 8.26 6.20 -6.60
N HIS A 84 7.09 5.92 -7.18
CA HIS A 84 5.82 6.51 -6.78
C HIS A 84 4.74 5.44 -6.60
N ASN A 85 3.84 5.68 -5.65
CA ASN A 85 2.56 4.99 -5.60
C ASN A 85 1.56 5.82 -6.38
N VAL A 86 0.92 5.21 -7.38
CA VAL A 86 0.17 5.95 -8.41
C VAL A 86 -1.26 5.45 -8.45
N VAL A 87 -2.19 6.40 -8.42
CA VAL A 87 -3.61 6.18 -8.70
C VAL A 87 -3.88 6.75 -10.08
N PHE A 88 -4.38 5.91 -10.99
CA PHE A 88 -4.86 6.33 -12.30
C PHE A 88 -6.36 6.55 -12.23
N VAL A 89 -6.80 7.73 -12.67
CA VAL A 89 -8.21 8.14 -12.66
C VAL A 89 -8.58 8.57 -14.07
N ALA A 90 -9.72 8.09 -14.59
CA ALA A 90 -10.31 8.55 -15.84
C ALA A 90 -11.50 9.46 -15.53
N THR A 91 -11.57 10.60 -16.22
CA THR A 91 -12.62 11.61 -16.06
C THR A 91 -13.28 11.96 -17.38
N GLU A 92 -14.55 12.39 -17.32
CA GLU A 92 -15.33 12.97 -18.44
C GLU A 92 -15.42 14.49 -18.36
#